data_AF-A0A4R5KDR6-F1
#
_entry.id   AF-A0A4R5KDR6-F1
#
_cell.length_a   1.000
_cell.length_b   1.000
_cell.length_c   1.000
_cell.angle_alpha   90.00
_cell.angle_beta   90.00
_cell.angle_gamma   90.00
#
_symmetry.space_group_name_H-M   'P 1'
#
loop_
_entity.id
_entity.type
_entity.pdbx_description
1 polymer ?
#
loop_
_entity_poly.entity_id
_entity_poly.type
_entity_poly.pdbx_seq_one_letter_code
_entity_poly.pdbx_strand_id
1 'polypeptide(L)'
;MPVPAQPGAAVTITPTRFLDTRTSSGDVGPGGSVSFQAGGVAGVPADAAAVVVNLTVTEPSSYGFVTAHASGTGTPNASNVNYAANQTIPNLAVVPAALTGR
;
A
#
# COMPACT_ATOMS: atom_id res chain seq x y z
N MET A 1 11.08 21.59 -4.18
CA MET A 1 10.08 20.68 -4.80
C MET A 1 8.70 21.28 -4.53
N PRO A 2 7.76 21.31 -5.48
CA PRO A 2 6.48 21.97 -5.26
C PRO A 2 5.62 21.15 -4.28
N VAL A 3 5.23 21.79 -3.18
CA VAL A 3 4.20 21.30 -2.25
C VAL A 3 2.84 21.48 -2.94
N PRO A 4 1.90 20.54 -2.82
CA PRO A 4 0.55 20.73 -3.39
C PRO A 4 -0.08 22.01 -2.85
N ALA A 5 -0.54 22.88 -3.76
CA ALA A 5 -1.06 24.22 -3.45
C ALA A 5 -2.39 24.22 -2.68
N GLN A 6 -2.99 23.05 -2.45
CA GLN A 6 -4.25 22.86 -1.73
C GLN A 6 -4.28 21.49 -1.04
N PRO A 7 -4.83 21.37 0.18
CA PRO A 7 -5.08 20.09 0.83
C PRO A 7 -5.85 19.14 -0.09
N GLY A 8 -5.39 17.89 -0.20
CA GLY A 8 -6.03 16.86 -1.01
C GLY A 8 -5.71 16.90 -2.51
N ALA A 9 -4.86 17.82 -2.99
CA ALA A 9 -4.41 17.79 -4.38
C ALA A 9 -3.55 16.56 -4.67
N ALA A 10 -3.81 15.90 -5.79
CA ALA A 10 -3.04 14.75 -6.26
C ALA A 10 -1.86 15.20 -7.13
N VAL A 11 -0.70 14.61 -6.90
CA VAL A 11 0.49 14.76 -7.76
C VAL A 11 0.70 13.44 -8.49
N THR A 12 0.74 13.49 -9.82
CA THR A 12 1.04 12.31 -10.63
C THR A 12 2.54 12.05 -10.63
N ILE A 13 2.92 10.79 -10.48
CA ILE A 13 4.30 10.31 -10.65
C ILE A 13 4.30 9.20 -11.69
N THR A 14 5.47 8.86 -12.24
CA THR A 14 5.63 7.63 -13.03
C THR A 14 5.30 6.43 -12.14
N PRO A 15 4.31 5.57 -12.51
CA PRO A 15 3.96 4.42 -11.70
C PRO A 15 5.14 3.46 -11.54
N THR A 16 5.41 3.04 -10.30
CA THR A 16 6.44 2.06 -9.98
C THR A 16 5.92 1.03 -8.98
N ARG A 17 6.53 -0.15 -8.95
CA ARG A 17 6.19 -1.20 -7.98
C ARG A 17 7.01 -0.99 -6.71
N PHE A 18 6.37 -0.51 -5.64
CA PHE A 18 7.02 -0.25 -4.36
C PHE A 18 7.31 -1.52 -3.54
N LEU A 19 6.46 -2.54 -3.68
CA LEU A 19 6.58 -3.80 -2.97
C LEU A 19 6.18 -4.97 -3.88
N ASP A 20 6.96 -6.05 -3.82
CA ASP A 20 6.64 -7.33 -4.46
C ASP A 20 6.97 -8.49 -3.52
N THR A 21 5.98 -8.98 -2.79
CA THR A 21 6.16 -10.04 -1.78
C THR A 21 6.72 -11.32 -2.39
N ARG A 22 6.51 -11.56 -3.69
CA ARG A 22 7.02 -12.73 -4.43
C ARG A 22 8.55 -12.74 -4.53
N THR A 23 9.20 -11.58 -4.40
CA THR A 23 10.64 -11.44 -4.60
C THR A 23 11.36 -10.70 -3.47
N SER A 24 10.67 -9.89 -2.66
CA SER A 24 11.31 -9.04 -1.65
C SER A 24 11.15 -9.53 -0.21
N SER A 25 9.92 -9.81 0.23
CA SER A 25 9.61 -10.11 1.64
C SER A 25 9.22 -11.56 1.91
N GLY A 26 8.97 -12.34 0.85
CA GLY A 26 8.28 -13.62 0.95
C GLY A 26 6.78 -13.46 1.18
N ASP A 27 6.08 -14.59 1.18
CA ASP A 27 4.63 -14.66 1.35
C ASP A 27 4.20 -14.13 2.72
N VAL A 28 3.09 -13.37 2.72
CA VAL A 28 2.52 -12.82 3.95
C VAL A 28 1.47 -13.79 4.48
N GLY A 29 1.79 -14.44 5.60
CA GLY A 29 0.89 -15.39 6.26
C GLY A 29 -0.31 -14.72 6.98
N PRO A 30 -1.28 -15.52 7.47
CA PRO A 30 -2.43 -15.01 8.21
C PRO A 30 -2.03 -14.17 9.43
N GLY A 31 -2.63 -12.99 9.59
CA GLY A 31 -2.28 -12.05 10.66
C GLY A 31 -0.89 -11.42 10.52
N GLY A 32 -0.14 -11.77 9.47
CA GLY A 32 1.14 -11.17 9.13
C GLY A 32 0.97 -9.79 8.52
N SER A 33 2.07 -9.04 8.48
CA SER A 33 2.11 -7.73 7.85
C SER A 33 3.48 -7.48 7.24
N VAL A 34 3.49 -6.68 6.18
CA VAL A 34 4.69 -6.20 5.51
C VAL A 34 4.56 -4.68 5.38
N SER A 35 5.68 -3.99 5.55
CA SER A 35 5.75 -2.52 5.53
C SER A 35 6.83 -2.08 4.54
N PHE A 36 6.63 -0.93 3.91
CA PHE A 36 7.57 -0.36 2.96
C PHE A 36 7.48 1.17 3.01
N GLN A 37 8.61 1.82 2.84
CA GLN A 37 8.65 3.28 2.78
C GLN A 37 8.12 3.77 1.42
N ALA A 38 7.04 4.54 1.46
CA ALA A 38 6.51 5.22 0.27
C ALA A 38 7.05 6.66 0.13
N GLY A 39 7.02 7.44 1.21
CA GLY A 39 7.47 8.84 1.21
C GLY A 39 8.95 9.01 0.88
N GLY A 40 9.27 9.95 0.01
CA GLY A 40 10.64 10.26 -0.41
C GLY A 40 11.27 9.22 -1.35
N VAL A 41 10.49 8.24 -1.81
CA VAL A 41 10.96 7.13 -2.67
C VAL A 41 10.26 7.21 -4.03
N ALA A 42 11.01 6.91 -5.11
CA ALA A 42 10.49 6.79 -6.47
C ALA A 42 9.60 7.97 -6.94
N GLY A 43 9.93 9.20 -6.49
CA GLY A 43 9.21 10.42 -6.87
C GLY A 43 8.06 10.82 -5.96
N VAL A 44 7.70 10.01 -4.95
CA VAL A 44 6.71 10.40 -3.93
C VAL A 44 7.31 11.45 -3.00
N PRO A 45 6.67 12.61 -2.80
CA PRO A 45 7.11 13.60 -1.83
C PRO A 45 7.23 13.00 -0.42
N ALA A 46 8.26 13.39 0.34
CA ALA A 46 8.48 12.89 1.70
C ALA A 46 7.36 13.28 2.68
N ASP A 47 6.67 14.38 2.39
CA ASP A 47 5.56 14.97 3.13
C ASP A 47 4.18 14.61 2.54
N ALA A 48 4.12 13.66 1.59
CA ALA A 48 2.84 13.20 1.05
C ALA A 48 1.95 12.63 2.17
N ALA A 49 0.72 13.13 2.30
CA ALA A 49 -0.22 12.68 3.34
C ALA A 49 -0.79 11.27 3.05
N ALA A 50 -0.83 10.87 1.78
CA ALA A 50 -1.33 9.59 1.33
C ALA A 50 -0.73 9.21 -0.03
N VAL A 51 -0.81 7.93 -0.37
CA VAL A 51 -0.47 7.38 -1.69
C VAL A 51 -1.67 6.68 -2.31
N VAL A 52 -1.81 6.81 -3.63
CA VAL A 52 -2.75 6.01 -4.40
C VAL A 52 -1.99 4.80 -4.93
N VAL A 53 -2.46 3.60 -4.61
CA VAL A 53 -1.79 2.35 -4.96
C VAL A 53 -2.75 1.39 -5.65
N ASN A 54 -2.21 0.58 -6.57
CA ASN A 54 -2.88 -0.61 -7.04
C ASN A 54 -2.37 -1.81 -6.23
N LEU A 55 -3.17 -2.26 -5.26
CA LEU A 55 -2.87 -3.39 -4.40
C LEU A 55 -3.34 -4.68 -5.10
N THR A 56 -2.45 -5.65 -5.28
CA THR A 56 -2.78 -6.92 -5.96
C THR A 56 -2.47 -8.10 -5.04
N VAL A 57 -3.48 -8.94 -4.79
CA VAL A 57 -3.28 -10.28 -4.23
C VAL A 57 -3.18 -11.25 -5.40
N THR A 58 -2.24 -12.19 -5.33
CA THR A 58 -2.02 -13.19 -6.39
C THR A 58 -1.65 -14.52 -5.78
N GLU A 59 -2.16 -15.60 -6.39
CA GLU A 59 -1.88 -16.99 -6.00
C GLU A 59 -2.04 -17.27 -4.47
N PRO A 60 -3.06 -16.74 -3.77
CA PRO A 60 -3.24 -17.00 -2.35
C PRO A 60 -3.62 -18.46 -2.11
N SER A 61 -3.07 -19.07 -1.06
CA SER A 61 -3.32 -20.48 -0.71
C SER A 61 -4.67 -20.71 -0.01
N SER A 62 -5.32 -19.65 0.50
CA SER A 62 -6.61 -19.69 1.17
C SER A 62 -7.41 -18.40 0.91
N TYR A 63 -8.63 -18.32 1.43
CA TYR A 63 -9.42 -17.08 1.42
C TYR A 63 -8.94 -16.10 2.51
N GLY A 64 -9.24 -14.81 2.32
CA GLY A 64 -8.88 -13.78 3.29
C GLY A 64 -9.10 -12.36 2.77
N PHE A 65 -8.45 -11.41 3.42
CA PHE A 65 -8.47 -10.00 3.03
C PHE A 65 -7.15 -9.31 3.36
N VAL A 66 -6.90 -8.19 2.68
CA VAL A 66 -5.77 -7.29 2.97
C VAL A 66 -6.30 -5.90 3.30
N THR A 67 -5.70 -5.30 4.33
CA THR A 67 -5.91 -3.90 4.72
C THR A 67 -4.59 -3.14 4.62
N ALA A 68 -4.51 -2.16 3.73
CA ALA A 68 -3.41 -1.23 3.59
C ALA A 68 -3.66 0.00 4.48
N HIS A 69 -2.67 0.36 5.29
CA HIS A 69 -2.76 1.43 6.27
C HIS A 69 -1.37 1.99 6.59
N ALA A 70 -1.32 3.17 7.20
CA ALA A 70 -0.07 3.77 7.63
C ALA A 70 0.58 2.93 8.74
N SER A 71 1.89 2.71 8.65
CA SER A 71 2.63 2.02 9.71
C SER A 71 2.54 2.78 11.04
N GLY A 72 2.59 2.05 12.15
CA GLY A 72 2.43 2.60 13.50
C GLY A 72 1.01 3.02 13.86
N THR A 73 0.03 2.81 12.98
CA THR A 73 -1.41 3.00 13.28
C THR A 73 -2.08 1.67 13.56
N GLY A 74 -3.19 1.68 14.31
CA GLY A 74 -4.00 0.47 14.49
C GLY A 74 -4.63 0.03 13.18
N THR A 75 -4.63 -1.28 12.90
CA THR A 75 -5.24 -1.84 11.68
C THR A 75 -6.73 -1.47 11.62
N PRO A 76 -7.18 -0.79 10.54
CA PRO A 76 -8.59 -0.50 10.35
C PRO A 76 -9.46 -1.76 10.29
N ASN A 77 -10.73 -1.65 10.72
CA ASN A 77 -11.70 -2.75 10.59
C ASN A 77 -12.20 -2.95 9.13
N ALA A 78 -11.84 -2.04 8.23
CA ALA A 78 -12.20 -2.15 6.81
C ALA A 78 -11.09 -2.87 6.02
N SER A 79 -11.47 -3.69 5.04
CA SER A 79 -10.56 -4.29 4.07
C SER A 79 -10.46 -3.46 2.79
N ASN A 80 -9.33 -3.58 2.08
CA ASN A 80 -9.17 -3.02 0.73
C ASN A 80 -9.47 -4.07 -0.34
N VAL A 81 -9.07 -5.32 -0.14
CA VAL A 81 -9.33 -6.42 -1.07
C VAL A 81 -9.65 -7.68 -0.29
N ASN A 82 -10.72 -8.36 -0.70
CA ASN A 82 -11.11 -9.68 -0.20
C ASN A 82 -10.88 -10.68 -1.34
N TYR A 83 -10.38 -11.86 -1.01
CA TYR A 83 -9.96 -12.85 -2.01
C TYR A 83 -10.29 -14.27 -1.57
N ALA A 84 -10.41 -15.18 -2.53
CA ALA A 84 -10.46 -16.62 -2.33
C ALA A 84 -9.15 -17.28 -2.78
N ALA A 85 -8.96 -18.56 -2.45
CA ALA A 85 -7.80 -19.33 -2.87
C ALA A 85 -7.63 -19.32 -4.40
N ASN A 86 -6.37 -19.29 -4.86
CA ASN A 86 -5.97 -19.29 -6.28
C ASN A 86 -6.53 -18.12 -7.13
N GLN A 87 -6.87 -16.99 -6.50
CA GLN A 87 -7.30 -15.79 -7.21
C GLN A 87 -6.16 -14.77 -7.40
N THR A 88 -6.11 -14.14 -8.56
CA THR A 88 -5.34 -12.90 -8.77
C THR A 88 -6.31 -11.75 -8.91
N ILE A 89 -6.33 -10.85 -7.93
CA ILE A 89 -7.29 -9.75 -7.85
C ILE A 89 -6.61 -8.43 -7.45
N PRO A 90 -6.72 -7.38 -8.28
CA PRO A 90 -6.28 -6.03 -7.94
C PRO A 90 -7.40 -5.20 -7.30
N ASN A 91 -7.02 -4.22 -6.48
CA ASN A 91 -7.88 -3.15 -6.02
C ASN A 91 -7.10 -1.83 -5.92
N LEU A 92 -7.71 -0.72 -6.36
CA LEU A 92 -7.16 0.62 -6.18
C LEU A 92 -7.52 1.14 -4.78
N ALA A 93 -6.51 1.60 -4.05
CA ALA A 93 -6.68 2.11 -2.69
C ALA A 93 -5.95 3.45 -2.50
N VAL A 94 -6.54 4.34 -1.71
CA VAL A 94 -5.87 5.52 -1.15
C VAL A 94 -5.43 5.17 0.26
N VAL A 95 -4.13 5.19 0.51
CA VAL A 95 -3.54 4.72 1.77
C VAL A 95 -2.83 5.89 2.44
N PRO A 96 -3.19 6.26 3.68
CA PRO A 96 -2.45 7.27 4.43
C PRO A 96 -0.97 6.89 4.56
N ALA A 97 -0.08 7.87 4.42
CA ALA A 97 1.35 7.65 4.62
C ALA A 97 1.72 7.97 6.07
N ALA A 98 2.66 7.21 6.64
CA ALA A 98 3.24 7.55 7.93
C ALA A 98 4.23 8.72 7.76
N LEU A 99 4.07 9.77 8.56
CA LEU A 99 4.95 10.95 8.55
C LEU A 99 6.41 10.64 8.95
N THR A 100 6.66 9.46 9.54
CA THR A 100 7.94 9.08 10.15
C THR A 100 8.59 7.82 9.57
N GLY A 101 8.13 7.35 8.40
CA GLY A 101 8.88 6.38 7.60
C GLY A 101 8.94 4.96 8.18
N ARG A 102 7.92 4.16 7.87
CA ARG A 102 8.04 2.76 7.43
C ARG A 102 6.73 2.26 6.87
#